data_AF-A0A8T3R142-F1
#
_entry.id   AF-A0A8T3R142-F1
#
_cell.length_a   1.000
_cell.length_b   1.000
_cell.length_c   1.000
_cell.angle_alpha   90.00
_cell.angle_beta   90.00
_cell.angle_gamma   90.00
#
_symmetry.space_group_name_H-M   'P 1'
#
loop_
_entity.id
_entity.type
_entity.pdbx_description
1 polymer ?
#
loop_
_entity_poly.entity_id
_entity_poly.type
_entity_poly.pdbx_seq_one_letter_code
_entity_poly.pdbx_strand_id
1 'polypeptide(L)'
;GRYLNDRLATYIIPTSLDAPRITTILVEAPFAGVPHGAKGVGELPMDVGAPAVVAAIADATGAWIQDLPASPERILAALAGLPTIAPLPPGASEPAAARPGSAR
;
A
#
# COMPACT_ATOMS: atom_id res chain seq x y z
N GLY A 1 6.19 -24.36 -0.08
CA GLY A 1 5.68 -23.44 -1.12
C GLY A 1 4.19 -23.58 -1.34
N ARG A 2 3.37 -23.50 -0.27
CA ARG A 2 1.91 -23.38 -0.39
C ARG A 2 1.54 -21.90 -0.26
N TYR A 3 0.61 -21.41 -1.07
CA TYR A 3 0.06 -20.07 -0.92
C TYR A 3 -0.73 -19.94 0.38
N LEU A 4 -0.49 -18.88 1.15
CA LEU A 4 -1.16 -18.62 2.42
C LEU A 4 -2.44 -17.77 2.25
N ASN A 5 -2.57 -17.10 1.10
CA ASN A 5 -3.59 -16.11 0.78
C ASN A 5 -4.30 -16.43 -0.55
N ASP A 6 -4.76 -17.68 -0.69
CA ASP A 6 -5.38 -18.23 -1.91
C ASP A 6 -6.86 -17.87 -2.11
N ARG A 7 -7.40 -16.94 -1.31
CA ARG A 7 -8.80 -16.50 -1.36
C ARG A 7 -8.85 -14.98 -1.42
N LEU A 8 -9.84 -14.41 -2.12
CA LEU A 8 -10.05 -12.96 -2.15
C LEU A 8 -10.42 -12.36 -0.78
N ALA A 9 -10.94 -13.18 0.14
CA ALA A 9 -11.19 -12.76 1.52
C ALA A 9 -9.89 -12.53 2.33
N THR A 10 -8.76 -13.09 1.88
CA THR A 10 -7.45 -12.93 2.54
C THR A 10 -6.47 -12.15 1.65
N TYR A 11 -6.52 -12.27 0.33
CA TYR A 11 -5.83 -11.37 -0.57
C TYR A 11 -6.61 -10.06 -0.74
N ILE A 12 -6.35 -9.11 0.14
CA ILE A 12 -7.14 -7.88 0.24
C ILE A 12 -7.01 -7.04 -1.03
N ILE A 13 -8.16 -6.76 -1.65
CA ILE A 13 -8.31 -5.83 -2.76
C ILE A 13 -9.07 -4.61 -2.21
N PRO A 14 -8.62 -3.38 -2.46
CA PRO A 14 -9.32 -2.18 -2.04
C PRO A 14 -10.78 -2.16 -2.51
N THR A 15 -11.69 -1.79 -1.62
CA THR A 15 -13.10 -1.57 -1.89
C THR A 15 -13.36 -0.13 -2.35
N SER A 16 -14.60 0.19 -2.71
CA SER A 16 -15.00 1.56 -3.04
C SER A 16 -14.85 2.54 -1.87
N LEU A 17 -14.81 2.07 -0.62
CA LEU A 17 -14.59 2.90 0.55
C LEU A 17 -13.10 3.18 0.82
N ASP A 18 -12.20 2.35 0.30
CA ASP A 18 -10.75 2.50 0.46
C ASP A 18 -10.15 3.44 -0.61
N ALA A 19 -10.84 3.59 -1.74
CA ALA A 19 -10.37 4.40 -2.86
C ALA A 19 -10.34 5.89 -2.51
N PRO A 20 -9.18 6.57 -2.59
CA PRO A 20 -9.10 7.99 -2.37
C PRO A 20 -9.76 8.76 -3.53
N ARG A 21 -10.04 10.04 -3.32
CA ARG A 21 -10.41 10.93 -4.42
C ARG A 21 -9.22 11.08 -5.38
N ILE A 22 -9.40 10.68 -6.63
CA ILE A 22 -8.38 10.79 -7.68
C ILE A 22 -8.70 12.01 -8.55
N THR A 23 -7.72 12.91 -8.70
CA THR A 23 -7.78 14.03 -9.63
C THR A 23 -6.85 13.73 -10.81
N THR A 24 -7.40 13.69 -12.01
CA THR A 24 -6.65 13.37 -13.23
C THR A 24 -6.37 14.64 -14.02
N ILE A 25 -5.09 14.82 -14.41
CA ILE A 25 -4.66 15.91 -15.31
C ILE A 25 -4.10 15.24 -16.55
N LEU A 26 -4.70 15.52 -17.71
CA LEU A 26 -4.19 15.04 -18.98
C LEU A 26 -3.14 16.02 -19.51
N VAL A 27 -1.91 15.54 -19.67
CA VAL A 27 -0.81 16.32 -20.23
C VAL A 27 -0.58 15.88 -21.67
N GLU A 28 -0.81 16.79 -22.60
CA GLU A 28 -0.67 16.51 -24.03
C GLU A 28 0.75 16.85 -24.50
N ALA A 29 1.45 15.82 -24.98
CA ALA A 29 2.76 15.95 -25.62
C ALA A 29 2.79 15.02 -26.85
N PRO A 30 2.47 15.52 -28.06
CA PRO A 30 2.29 14.67 -29.24
C PRO A 30 3.53 13.84 -29.60
N PHE A 31 3.33 12.57 -29.99
CA PHE A 31 4.37 11.72 -30.57
C PHE A 31 4.28 11.67 -32.10
N ALA A 32 5.32 12.13 -32.80
CA ALA A 32 5.31 12.22 -34.26
C ALA A 32 5.20 10.87 -35.00
N GLY A 33 5.47 9.75 -34.32
CA GLY A 33 5.53 8.43 -34.94
C GLY A 33 4.18 7.72 -35.11
N VAL A 34 3.07 8.30 -34.65
CA VAL A 34 1.73 7.70 -34.78
C VAL A 34 0.67 8.76 -35.13
N PRO A 35 -0.44 8.37 -35.79
CA PRO A 35 -1.56 9.27 -36.05
C PRO A 35 -2.04 9.96 -34.77
N HIS A 36 -2.39 11.24 -34.90
CA HIS A 36 -2.94 12.06 -33.81
C HIS A 36 -2.01 12.26 -32.60
N GLY A 37 -0.72 11.89 -32.68
CA GLY A 37 0.25 12.16 -31.62
C GLY A 37 0.10 11.28 -30.36
N ALA A 38 -0.65 10.19 -30.43
CA ALA A 38 -1.02 9.37 -29.29
C ALA A 38 0.16 8.70 -28.57
N LYS A 39 -0.02 8.42 -27.27
CA LYS A 39 0.90 7.66 -26.41
C LYS A 39 0.11 6.71 -25.52
N GLY A 40 0.71 5.58 -25.16
CA GLY A 40 0.13 4.65 -24.18
C GLY A 40 0.14 5.25 -22.77
N VAL A 41 -0.96 5.07 -22.02
CA VAL A 41 -1.12 5.61 -20.66
C VAL A 41 -1.72 4.59 -19.68
N GLY A 42 -1.92 3.34 -20.09
CA GLY A 42 -2.59 2.33 -19.25
C GLY A 42 -1.79 1.94 -18.00
N GLU A 43 -0.47 1.83 -18.12
CA GLU A 43 0.42 1.35 -17.04
C GLU A 43 0.99 2.48 -16.18
N LEU A 44 1.29 3.63 -16.79
CA LEU A 44 1.98 4.75 -16.14
C LEU A 44 1.33 5.24 -14.82
N PRO A 45 -0.01 5.32 -14.70
CA PRO A 45 -0.64 5.71 -13.45
C PRO A 45 -0.49 4.69 -12.33
N MET A 46 -0.22 3.41 -12.65
CA MET A 46 0.02 2.37 -11.66
C MET A 46 1.40 2.55 -11.01
N ASP A 47 2.44 2.75 -11.83
CA ASP A 47 3.85 2.72 -11.39
C ASP A 47 4.17 3.70 -10.27
N VAL A 48 3.48 4.84 -10.25
CA VAL A 48 3.75 5.95 -9.33
C VAL A 48 3.00 5.87 -8.00
N GLY A 49 1.97 5.03 -7.90
CA GLY A 49 1.09 4.99 -6.72
C GLY A 49 1.83 4.59 -5.44
N ALA A 50 2.55 3.48 -5.48
CA ALA A 50 3.31 2.97 -4.33
C ALA A 50 4.39 3.95 -3.81
N PRO A 51 5.31 4.49 -4.65
CA PRO A 51 6.31 5.44 -4.16
C PRO A 51 5.69 6.75 -3.67
N ALA A 52 4.61 7.24 -4.28
CA ALA A 52 3.92 8.45 -3.82
C ALA A 52 3.32 8.28 -2.42
N VAL A 53 2.70 7.12 -2.14
CA VAL A 53 2.17 6.81 -0.80
C VAL A 53 3.28 6.71 0.24
N VAL A 54 4.40 6.06 -0.06
CA VAL A 54 5.55 5.98 0.86
C VAL A 54 6.12 7.36 1.17
N ALA A 55 6.28 8.22 0.15
CA ALA A 55 6.73 9.59 0.34
C ALA A 55 5.76 10.41 1.21
N ALA A 56 4.45 10.24 1.02
CA ALA A 56 3.43 10.90 1.84
C ALA A 56 3.45 10.43 3.31
N ILE A 57 3.68 9.15 3.57
CA ILE A 57 3.86 8.63 4.94
C ILE A 57 5.10 9.27 5.59
N ALA A 58 6.21 9.36 4.86
CA ALA A 58 7.44 9.97 5.35
C ALA A 58 7.28 11.48 5.61
N ASP A 59 6.58 12.21 4.74
CA ASP A 59 6.25 13.62 4.96
C ASP A 59 5.39 13.82 6.22
N ALA A 60 4.38 12.97 6.40
CA ALA A 60 3.44 13.07 7.52
C ALA A 60 4.05 12.65 8.88
N THR A 61 5.04 11.75 8.89
CA THR A 61 5.48 11.07 10.12
C THR A 61 6.98 11.07 10.37
N GLY A 62 7.80 11.39 9.35
CA GLY A 62 9.25 11.23 9.37
C GLY A 62 9.73 9.78 9.16
N ALA A 63 8.83 8.79 9.10
CA ALA A 63 9.20 7.38 8.92
C ALA A 63 9.27 7.00 7.44
N TRP A 64 10.39 6.40 7.03
CA TRP A 64 10.57 5.91 5.66
C TRP A 64 10.34 4.40 5.55
N ILE A 65 9.36 3.99 4.75
CA ILE A 65 9.02 2.58 4.54
C ILE A 65 9.84 2.02 3.38
N GLN A 66 10.66 1.01 3.66
CA GLN A 66 11.53 0.38 2.65
C GLN A 66 10.90 -0.84 1.97
N ASP A 67 9.91 -1.46 2.62
CA ASP A 67 9.29 -2.70 2.17
C ASP A 67 7.78 -2.55 2.01
N LEU A 68 7.27 -2.89 0.83
CA LEU A 68 5.85 -2.89 0.53
C LEU A 68 5.19 -4.24 0.83
N PRO A 69 3.86 -4.27 1.09
CA PRO A 69 2.99 -3.11 1.30
C PRO A 69 3.33 -2.32 2.58
N ALA A 70 3.02 -1.02 2.61
CA ALA A 70 3.13 -0.17 3.80
C ALA A 70 2.00 -0.50 4.80
N SER A 71 2.06 -1.69 5.41
CA SER A 71 1.06 -2.15 6.36
C SER A 71 1.14 -1.38 7.68
N PRO A 72 0.05 -1.32 8.47
CA PRO A 72 0.05 -0.63 9.76
C PRO A 72 1.18 -1.09 10.69
N GLU A 73 1.50 -2.38 10.72
CA GLU A 73 2.53 -2.96 11.58
C GLU A 73 3.93 -2.49 11.16
N ARG A 74 4.18 -2.37 9.85
CA ARG A 74 5.45 -1.84 9.32
C ARG A 74 5.59 -0.35 9.56
N ILE A 75 4.50 0.40 9.41
CA ILE A 75 4.48 1.82 9.76
C ILE A 75 4.78 1.99 11.25
N LEU A 76 4.12 1.21 12.12
CA LEU A 76 4.36 1.24 13.57
C LEU A 76 5.80 0.87 13.93
N ALA A 77 6.36 -0.17 13.30
CA ALA A 77 7.77 -0.55 13.50
C ALA A 77 8.73 0.57 13.07
N ALA A 78 8.50 1.19 11.91
CA ALA A 78 9.31 2.28 11.41
C ALA A 78 9.26 3.51 12.34
N LEU A 79 8.08 3.84 12.88
CA LEU A 79 7.91 4.90 13.87
C LEU A 79 8.65 4.61 15.19
N ALA A 80 8.76 3.33 15.57
CA ALA A 80 9.50 2.90 16.74
C ALA A 80 11.02 2.75 16.50
N GLY A 81 11.51 3.03 15.29
CA GLY A 81 12.92 2.80 14.91
C GLY A 81 13.32 1.32 14.87
N LEU A 82 12.34 0.43 14.75
CA LEU A 82 12.52 -1.02 14.69
C LEU A 82 12.67 -1.48 13.23
N PRO A 83 13.37 -2.60 12.99
CA PRO A 83 13.48 -3.16 11.64
C PRO A 83 12.11 -3.50 11.06
N THR A 84 11.98 -3.46 9.73
CA THR A 84 10.76 -3.88 9.04
C THR A 84 10.40 -5.31 9.46
N ILE A 85 9.19 -5.47 9.97
CA ILE A 85 8.62 -6.78 10.27
C ILE A 85 7.94 -7.38 9.03
N ALA A 86 7.97 -8.71 8.95
CA ALA A 86 7.17 -9.42 7.96
C ALA A 86 5.69 -9.04 8.16
N PRO A 87 4.94 -8.81 7.07
CA PRO A 87 3.54 -8.47 7.20
C PRO A 87 2.80 -9.66 7.82
N LEU A 88 1.84 -9.38 8.70
CA LEU A 88 1.02 -10.44 9.28
C LEU A 88 0.36 -11.24 8.15
N PRO A 89 0.22 -12.57 8.31
CA PRO A 89 -0.51 -13.36 7.34
C PRO A 89 -1.94 -12.81 7.25
N PRO A 90 -2.50 -12.69 6.04
CA PRO A 90 -3.79 -12.04 5.90
C PRO A 90 -4.90 -12.78 6.66
N GLY A 91 -5.70 -12.02 7.40
CA GLY A 91 -6.73 -12.53 8.30
C GLY A 91 -6.25 -12.82 9.73
N ALA A 92 -4.96 -12.65 10.02
CA ALA A 92 -4.49 -12.60 11.40
C ALA A 92 -4.80 -11.22 11.99
N SER A 93 -5.71 -11.15 12.97
CA SER A 93 -5.75 -10.03 13.90
C SER A 93 -4.54 -10.13 14.84
N GLU A 94 -4.04 -8.97 15.30
CA GLU A 94 -3.18 -8.92 16.49
C GLU A 94 -3.79 -9.83 17.59
N PRO A 95 -2.98 -10.63 18.31
CA PRO A 95 -3.49 -11.37 19.45
C PRO A 95 -4.12 -10.35 20.40
N ALA A 96 -5.40 -10.56 20.74
CA ALA A 96 -6.08 -9.68 21.68
C ALA A 96 -5.20 -9.52 22.93
N ALA A 97 -4.72 -8.30 23.18
CA ALA A 97 -3.92 -8.00 24.36
C ALA A 97 -4.64 -8.60 25.57
N ALA A 98 -3.95 -9.51 26.28
CA ALA A 98 -4.54 -10.22 27.40
C ALA A 98 -5.13 -9.19 28.36
N ARG A 99 -6.46 -9.20 28.54
CA ARG A 99 -7.12 -8.29 29.47
C ARG A 99 -6.50 -8.54 30.84
N PRO A 100 -5.96 -7.52 31.53
CA PRO A 100 -5.46 -7.71 32.88
C PRO A 100 -6.63 -8.16 33.76
N GLY A 101 -6.61 -9.42 34.23
CA GLY A 101 -7.54 -9.92 35.23
C GLY A 101 -8.34 -11.20 34.95
N SER A 102 -8.09 -11.95 33.87
CA SER A 102 -8.88 -13.18 33.58
C SER A 102 -8.38 -14.48 34.25
N ALA A 103 -7.54 -14.40 35.27
CA ALA A 103 -7.24 -15.54 36.14
C ALA A 103 -8.03 -15.40 37.45
N ARG A 104 -9.22 -15.99 37.48
CA ARG A 104 -9.91 -16.44 38.70
C ARG A 104 -10.55 -17.78 38.42
#